data_AF-A0A9Q0TE69-F1
#
_entry.id   AF-A0A9Q0TE69-F1
#
_cell.length_a   1.000
_cell.length_b   1.000
_cell.length_c   1.000
_cell.angle_alpha   90.00
_cell.angle_beta   90.00
_cell.angle_gamma   90.00
#
_symmetry.space_group_name_H-M   'P 1'
#
loop_
_entity.id
_entity.type
_entity.pdbx_description
1 polymer ?
#
loop_
_entity_poly.entity_id
_entity_poly.type
_entity_poly.pdbx_seq_one_letter_code
_entity_poly.pdbx_strand_id
1 'polypeptide(L)'
;MSIIGKRGIHYLQNLKTASIPPELLERGQNRVIDASLTLIRERAKLKGELLRALGGVKAASTLLGVPLGHNSSFLQGPAFAPPRIREAIWCGSTNSSTEEGKELNDPRVLTDVGDVPVQEIRDCGVDDDRLMNVISESVKLVMEEDPLRPLVLGGDHSISFSLWLELSLRSLGVL
;
A
#
# COMPACT_ATOMS: atom_id res chain seq x y z
N MET A 1 14.08 15.25 -13.80
CA MET A 1 14.16 16.29 -12.74
C MET A 1 13.02 16.08 -11.75
N SER A 2 13.26 15.51 -10.57
CA SER A 2 12.22 15.27 -9.55
C SER A 2 11.87 16.58 -8.83
N ILE A 3 10.76 17.20 -9.22
CA ILE A 3 10.23 18.43 -8.63
C ILE A 3 9.42 18.13 -7.35
N ILE A 4 9.00 16.88 -7.17
CA ILE A 4 8.07 16.46 -6.11
C ILE A 4 8.77 16.39 -4.75
N GLY A 5 9.97 15.79 -4.68
CA GLY A 5 10.74 15.72 -3.42
C GLY A 5 11.19 17.09 -2.87
N LYS A 6 11.34 18.10 -3.74
CA LYS A 6 11.67 19.47 -3.32
C LYS A 6 10.48 20.22 -2.72
N ARG A 7 9.23 19.86 -3.08
CA ARG A 7 8.02 20.55 -2.60
C ARG A 7 7.71 20.27 -1.14
N GLY A 8 7.85 19.02 -0.67
CA GLY A 8 7.59 18.66 0.73
C GLY A 8 8.57 19.32 1.72
N ILE A 9 9.85 19.41 1.36
CA ILE A 9 10.88 20.07 2.17
C ILE A 9 10.63 21.59 2.22
N HIS A 10 10.25 22.20 1.09
CA HIS A 10 9.85 23.62 1.05
C HIS A 10 8.55 23.89 1.82
N TYR A 11 7.58 22.97 1.79
CA TYR A 11 6.34 23.09 2.54
C TYR A 11 6.61 23.13 4.04
N LEU A 12 7.35 22.15 4.59
CA LEU A 12 7.72 22.14 6.01
C LEU A 12 8.59 23.34 6.43
N GLN A 13 9.50 23.80 5.58
CA GLN A 13 10.23 25.05 5.82
C GLN A 13 9.28 26.24 5.92
N ASN A 14 8.34 26.40 4.98
CA ASN A 14 7.35 27.47 5.00
C ASN A 14 6.41 27.40 6.22
N LEU A 15 6.02 26.20 6.66
CA LEU A 15 5.19 26.02 7.85
C LEU A 15 5.93 26.45 9.14
N LYS A 16 7.24 26.15 9.23
CA LYS A 16 8.10 26.64 10.32
C LYS A 16 8.27 28.15 10.30
N THR A 17 8.38 28.77 9.12
CA THR A 17 8.44 30.23 8.98
C THR A 17 7.11 30.91 9.31
N ALA A 18 5.98 30.19 9.19
CA ALA A 18 4.62 30.71 9.37
C ALA A 18 4.03 30.58 10.79
N SER A 19 4.78 30.07 11.77
CA SER A 19 4.31 29.89 13.16
C SER A 19 3.01 29.10 13.28
N ILE A 20 2.88 28.01 12.52
CA ILE A 20 1.68 27.16 12.56
C ILE A 20 1.68 26.31 13.83
N PRO A 21 0.54 26.21 14.55
CA PRO A 21 0.46 25.39 15.75
C PRO A 21 0.79 23.92 15.43
N PRO A 22 1.73 23.27 16.16
CA PRO A 22 2.10 21.88 15.90
C PRO A 22 0.91 20.91 16.03
N GLU A 23 -0.02 21.21 16.95
CA GLU A 23 -1.26 20.46 17.16
C GLU A 23 -2.18 20.44 15.94
N LEU A 24 -2.17 21.49 15.13
CA LEU A 24 -2.95 21.56 13.89
C LEU A 24 -2.36 20.64 12.83
N LEU A 25 -1.02 20.62 12.73
CA LEU A 25 -0.30 19.75 11.79
C LEU A 25 -0.53 18.27 12.16
N GLU A 26 -0.35 17.92 13.43
CA GLU A 26 -0.52 16.55 13.93
C GLU A 26 -1.95 16.04 13.68
N ARG A 27 -2.97 16.86 13.97
CA ARG A 27 -4.37 16.51 13.71
C ARG A 27 -4.64 16.32 12.21
N GLY A 28 -4.03 17.14 11.36
CA GLY A 28 -4.11 17.01 9.91
C GLY A 28 -3.50 15.69 9.44
N GLN A 29 -2.27 15.38 9.88
CA GLN A 29 -1.57 14.14 9.57
C GLN A 29 -2.38 12.92 9.99
N ASN A 30 -2.91 12.89 11.21
CA ASN A 30 -3.70 11.78 11.72
C ASN A 30 -4.95 11.53 10.86
N ARG A 31 -5.68 12.59 10.50
CA ARG A 31 -6.87 12.47 9.62
C ARG A 31 -6.53 11.95 8.23
N VAL A 32 -5.40 12.36 7.65
CA VAL A 32 -4.93 11.88 6.35
C VAL A 32 -4.57 10.39 6.43
N ILE A 33 -3.85 9.99 7.48
CA ILE A 33 -3.50 8.59 7.74
C ILE A 33 -4.77 7.74 7.94
N ASP A 34 -5.71 8.20 8.77
CA ASP A 34 -6.95 7.49 9.07
C ASP A 34 -7.79 7.28 7.80
N ALA A 35 -7.90 8.30 6.96
CA ALA A 35 -8.59 8.19 5.67
C ALA A 35 -7.88 7.19 4.73
N SER A 36 -6.54 7.20 4.73
CA SER A 36 -5.72 6.30 3.91
C SER A 36 -5.92 4.84 4.33
N LEU A 37 -5.86 4.56 5.64
CA LEU A 37 -6.11 3.22 6.18
C LEU A 37 -7.56 2.78 5.97
N THR A 38 -8.52 3.71 6.09
CA THR A 38 -9.93 3.42 5.84
C THR A 38 -10.17 3.00 4.39
N LEU A 39 -9.53 3.64 3.42
CA LEU A 39 -9.66 3.23 2.01
C LEU A 39 -9.22 1.78 1.79
N ILE A 40 -8.09 1.38 2.37
CA ILE A 40 -7.59 0.00 2.29
C ILE A 40 -8.51 -0.96 3.03
N ARG A 41 -8.95 -0.61 4.25
CA ARG A 41 -9.87 -1.42 5.05
C ARG A 41 -11.17 -1.74 4.33
N GLU A 42 -11.85 -0.71 3.79
CA GLU A 42 -13.14 -0.91 3.13
C GLU A 42 -13.00 -1.72 1.83
N ARG A 43 -11.90 -1.54 1.09
CA ARG A 43 -11.60 -2.38 -0.07
C ARG A 43 -11.30 -3.82 0.31
N ALA A 44 -10.46 -4.04 1.32
CA ALA A 44 -10.14 -5.38 1.83
C ALA A 44 -11.41 -6.10 2.29
N LYS A 45 -12.26 -5.43 3.07
CA LYS A 45 -13.53 -5.97 3.56
C LYS A 45 -14.45 -6.38 2.41
N LEU A 46 -14.63 -5.51 1.41
CA LEU A 46 -15.43 -5.82 0.22
C LEU A 46 -14.91 -7.06 -0.51
N LYS A 47 -13.58 -7.18 -0.69
CA LYS A 47 -12.97 -8.36 -1.33
C LYS A 47 -13.11 -9.61 -0.47
N GLY A 48 -12.90 -9.51 0.85
CA GLY A 48 -13.07 -10.62 1.79
C GLY A 48 -14.50 -11.17 1.77
N GLU A 49 -15.51 -10.29 1.88
CA GLU A 49 -16.93 -10.67 1.81
C GLU A 49 -17.28 -11.36 0.48
N LEU A 50 -16.79 -10.83 -0.64
CA LEU A 50 -16.99 -11.42 -1.96
C LEU A 50 -16.42 -12.85 -2.02
N LEU A 51 -15.20 -13.08 -1.53
CA LEU A 51 -14.57 -14.40 -1.57
C LEU A 51 -15.23 -15.40 -0.64
N ARG A 52 -15.64 -14.97 0.56
CA ARG A 52 -16.40 -15.80 1.49
C ARG A 52 -17.75 -16.21 0.89
N ALA A 53 -18.42 -15.30 0.18
CA ALA A 53 -19.68 -15.60 -0.51
C ALA A 53 -19.51 -16.57 -1.70
N LEU A 54 -18.41 -16.44 -2.46
CA LEU A 54 -18.09 -17.37 -3.55
C LEU A 54 -17.71 -18.77 -3.04
N GLY A 55 -17.09 -18.86 -1.86
CA GLY A 55 -16.67 -20.12 -1.25
C GLY A 55 -15.56 -20.85 -2.01
N GLY A 56 -15.11 -21.99 -1.46
CA GLY A 56 -14.14 -22.87 -2.12
C GLY A 56 -12.71 -22.34 -2.19
N VAL A 57 -12.38 -21.26 -1.47
CA VAL A 57 -11.04 -20.65 -1.43
C VAL A 57 -10.50 -20.66 0.00
N LYS A 58 -9.27 -21.16 0.16
CA LYS A 58 -8.54 -21.16 1.45
C LYS A 58 -7.56 -20.00 1.58
N ALA A 59 -7.09 -19.48 0.45
CA ALA A 59 -6.16 -18.38 0.36
C ALA A 59 -6.32 -17.73 -1.02
N ALA A 60 -6.40 -16.40 -1.06
CA ALA A 60 -6.49 -15.62 -2.29
C ALA A 60 -5.41 -14.54 -2.32
N SER A 61 -4.63 -14.52 -3.40
CA SER A 61 -3.61 -13.49 -3.62
C SER A 61 -4.28 -12.13 -3.78
N THR A 62 -3.84 -11.14 -3.02
CA THR A 62 -4.47 -9.81 -2.95
C THR A 62 -3.43 -8.73 -3.15
N LEU A 63 -3.50 -8.02 -4.27
CA LEU A 63 -2.57 -6.94 -4.61
C LEU A 63 -2.74 -5.77 -3.65
N LEU A 64 -1.62 -5.32 -3.06
CA LEU A 64 -1.52 -4.07 -2.30
C LEU A 64 -0.29 -3.32 -2.82
N GLY A 65 -0.46 -2.17 -3.46
CA GLY A 65 0.68 -1.40 -3.94
C GLY A 65 1.21 -0.39 -2.93
N VAL A 66 2.53 -0.22 -2.92
CA VAL A 66 3.25 0.71 -2.06
C VAL A 66 4.14 1.59 -2.93
N PRO A 67 3.63 2.73 -3.46
CA PRO A 67 4.36 3.61 -4.38
C PRO A 67 5.42 4.48 -3.66
N LEU A 68 6.42 3.82 -3.07
CA LEU A 68 7.52 4.44 -2.31
C LEU A 68 8.83 4.29 -3.09
N GLY A 69 9.50 5.40 -3.42
CA GLY A 69 10.78 5.38 -4.13
C GLY A 69 11.88 6.22 -3.50
N HIS A 70 11.61 6.92 -2.40
CA HIS A 70 12.56 7.89 -1.86
C HIS A 70 13.71 7.28 -1.06
N ASN A 71 13.63 6.00 -0.72
CA ASN A 71 14.70 5.25 -0.07
C ASN A 71 15.70 4.64 -1.09
N SER A 72 15.47 4.86 -2.38
CA SER A 72 16.37 4.48 -3.45
C SER A 72 17.65 5.32 -3.44
N SER A 73 18.81 4.65 -3.53
CA SER A 73 20.13 5.28 -3.53
C SER A 73 20.52 5.97 -4.85
N PHE A 74 19.81 5.69 -5.95
CA PHE A 74 20.12 6.23 -7.28
C PHE A 74 18.91 6.87 -7.98
N LEU A 75 17.85 6.10 -8.25
CA LEU A 75 16.64 6.57 -8.94
C LEU A 75 15.37 6.19 -8.18
N GLN A 76 14.45 7.14 -8.05
CA GLN A 76 13.18 6.99 -7.33
C GLN A 76 12.03 6.52 -8.25
N GLY A 77 12.37 6.03 -9.45
CA GLY A 77 11.42 5.50 -10.44
C GLY A 77 10.51 4.37 -9.95
N PRO A 78 10.93 3.49 -9.01
CA PRO A 78 10.05 2.45 -8.48
C PRO A 78 8.74 2.95 -7.88
N ALA A 79 8.65 4.21 -7.43
CA ALA A 79 7.40 4.80 -6.95
C ALA A 79 6.25 4.74 -7.98
N PHE A 80 6.57 4.65 -9.28
CA PHE A 80 5.58 4.57 -10.36
C PHE A 80 5.25 3.13 -10.79
N ALA A 81 5.84 2.12 -10.16
CA ALA A 81 5.71 0.73 -10.56
C ALA A 81 4.30 0.14 -10.34
N PRO A 82 3.61 0.34 -9.21
CA PRO A 82 2.36 -0.39 -8.94
C PRO A 82 1.27 -0.20 -10.02
N PRO A 83 0.99 1.03 -10.52
CA PRO A 83 0.02 1.21 -11.60
C PRO A 83 0.45 0.54 -12.92
N ARG A 84 1.76 0.56 -13.23
CA ARG A 84 2.31 -0.04 -14.46
C ARG A 84 2.29 -1.56 -14.44
N ILE A 85 2.53 -2.16 -13.27
CA ILE A 85 2.41 -3.61 -13.10
C ILE A 85 0.96 -4.05 -13.33
N ARG A 86 -0.01 -3.31 -12.78
CA ARG A 86 -1.44 -3.61 -13.02
C ARG A 86 -1.83 -3.47 -14.48
N GLU A 87 -1.37 -2.42 -15.16
CA GLU A 87 -1.57 -2.23 -16.60
C GLU A 87 -1.07 -3.44 -17.39
N ALA A 88 0.11 -3.96 -17.04
CA ALA A 88 0.70 -5.12 -17.70
C ALA A 88 -0.05 -6.44 -17.42
N ILE A 89 -0.57 -6.65 -16.20
CA ILE A 89 -1.37 -7.84 -15.84
C ILE A 89 -2.63 -7.94 -16.72
N TRP A 90 -3.26 -6.81 -17.04
CA TRP A 90 -4.52 -6.75 -17.78
C TRP A 90 -4.36 -6.27 -19.23
N CYS A 91 -3.15 -6.40 -19.80
CA CYS A 91 -2.89 -5.99 -21.17
C CYS A 91 -3.66 -6.86 -22.16
N GLY A 92 -4.31 -6.26 -23.16
CA GLY A 92 -5.06 -7.01 -24.18
C GLY A 92 -4.19 -7.92 -25.08
N SER A 93 -2.87 -7.82 -25.00
CA SER A 93 -1.96 -8.75 -25.68
C SER A 93 -1.78 -10.08 -24.95
N THR A 94 -2.18 -10.18 -23.69
CA THR A 94 -2.07 -11.40 -22.87
C THR A 94 -3.44 -12.06 -22.71
N ASN A 95 -3.46 -13.36 -22.43
CA ASN A 95 -4.66 -13.99 -21.90
C ASN A 95 -4.68 -13.85 -20.36
N SER A 96 -5.77 -14.27 -19.73
CA SER A 96 -5.96 -14.20 -18.29
C SER A 96 -5.59 -15.50 -17.56
N SER A 97 -4.93 -16.45 -18.24
CA SER A 97 -4.56 -17.73 -17.65
C SER A 97 -3.08 -17.74 -17.24
N THR A 98 -2.78 -18.22 -16.04
CA THR A 98 -1.38 -18.44 -15.61
C THR A 98 -0.76 -19.66 -16.30
N GLU A 99 0.55 -19.85 -16.19
CA GLU A 99 1.26 -21.03 -16.75
C GLU A 99 0.71 -22.36 -16.22
N GLU A 100 0.25 -22.39 -14.97
CA GLU A 100 -0.41 -23.56 -14.35
C GLU A 100 -1.93 -23.64 -14.65
N GLY A 101 -2.45 -22.74 -15.49
CA GLY A 101 -3.86 -22.74 -15.91
C GLY A 101 -4.84 -22.14 -14.90
N LYS A 102 -4.40 -21.32 -13.95
CA LYS A 102 -5.32 -20.58 -13.06
C LYS A 102 -5.88 -19.36 -13.77
N GLU A 103 -7.17 -19.09 -13.60
CA GLU A 103 -7.86 -17.98 -14.24
C GLU A 103 -7.77 -16.71 -13.39
N LEU A 104 -7.06 -15.69 -13.87
CA LEU A 104 -6.86 -14.42 -13.15
C LEU A 104 -8.15 -13.59 -13.03
N ASN A 105 -9.11 -13.74 -13.95
CA ASN A 105 -10.42 -13.09 -13.80
C ASN A 105 -11.27 -13.69 -12.67
N ASP A 106 -10.90 -14.85 -12.14
CA ASP A 106 -11.54 -15.42 -10.96
C ASP A 106 -11.05 -14.67 -9.71
N PRO A 107 -11.94 -13.99 -8.96
CA PRO A 107 -11.55 -13.29 -7.73
C PRO A 107 -10.85 -14.21 -6.72
N ARG A 108 -11.16 -15.51 -6.74
CA ARG A 108 -10.55 -16.49 -5.83
C ARG A 108 -9.05 -16.71 -6.12
N VAL A 109 -8.58 -16.36 -7.31
CA VAL A 109 -7.18 -16.45 -7.71
C VAL A 109 -6.44 -15.14 -7.43
N LEU A 110 -7.01 -14.01 -7.86
CA LEU A 110 -6.38 -12.70 -7.69
C LEU A 110 -7.43 -11.61 -7.39
N THR A 111 -7.18 -10.85 -6.34
CA THR A 111 -7.93 -9.60 -6.03
C THR A 111 -6.96 -8.43 -5.88
N ASP A 112 -7.50 -7.22 -5.78
CA ASP A 112 -6.73 -5.99 -5.64
C ASP A 112 -7.43 -5.04 -4.67
N VAL A 113 -6.69 -4.54 -3.68
CA VAL A 113 -7.16 -3.54 -2.71
C VAL A 113 -6.62 -2.13 -3.01
N GLY A 114 -5.82 -1.98 -4.06
CA GLY A 114 -5.27 -0.71 -4.50
C GLY A 114 -3.93 -0.36 -3.86
N ASP A 115 -3.67 0.95 -3.78
CA ASP A 115 -2.37 1.48 -3.38
C ASP A 115 -2.49 2.26 -2.06
N VAL A 116 -1.46 2.16 -1.23
CA VAL A 116 -1.27 3.04 -0.08
C VAL A 116 -1.01 4.47 -0.59
N PRO A 117 -1.73 5.50 -0.10
CA PRO A 117 -1.52 6.92 -0.45
C PRO A 117 -0.19 7.51 0.07
N VAL A 118 0.94 6.95 -0.35
CA VAL A 118 2.28 7.29 0.17
C VAL A 118 2.64 8.75 -0.11
N GLN A 119 2.29 9.29 -1.28
CA GLN A 119 2.66 10.66 -1.64
C GLN A 119 1.85 11.68 -0.84
N GLU A 120 0.58 11.40 -0.60
CA GLU A 120 -0.34 12.19 0.21
C GLU A 120 0.10 12.24 1.68
N ILE A 121 0.49 11.09 2.23
CA ILE A 121 1.02 11.01 3.61
C ILE A 121 2.34 11.78 3.74
N ARG A 122 3.22 11.69 2.74
CA ARG A 122 4.49 12.43 2.77
C ARG A 122 4.31 13.94 2.60
N ASP A 123 3.34 14.37 1.79
CA ASP A 123 3.06 15.80 1.57
C ASP A 123 2.59 16.51 2.86
N CYS A 124 1.88 15.80 3.74
CA CYS A 124 1.51 16.32 5.06
C CYS A 124 2.66 16.33 6.10
N GLY A 125 3.87 15.95 5.70
CA GLY A 125 5.08 16.06 6.50
C GLY A 125 5.25 14.97 7.56
N VAL A 126 4.67 13.79 7.32
CA VAL A 126 4.87 12.60 8.16
C VAL A 126 6.29 12.07 7.92
N ASP A 127 6.97 11.69 9.00
CA ASP A 127 8.29 11.08 8.96
C ASP A 127 8.28 9.64 8.41
N ASP A 128 9.46 9.11 8.10
CA ASP A 128 9.59 7.79 7.50
C ASP A 128 9.16 6.66 8.45
N ASP A 129 9.36 6.81 9.76
CA ASP A 129 8.97 5.77 10.75
C ASP A 129 7.46 5.61 10.79
N ARG A 130 6.72 6.73 10.88
CA ARG A 130 5.26 6.74 10.83
C ARG A 130 4.75 6.26 9.47
N LEU A 131 5.38 6.64 8.37
CA LEU A 131 5.01 6.15 7.04
C LEU A 131 5.16 4.62 6.94
N MET A 132 6.27 4.07 7.44
CA MET A 132 6.50 2.63 7.46
C MET A 132 5.47 1.89 8.33
N ASN A 133 5.07 2.48 9.47
CA ASN A 133 3.99 1.93 10.29
C ASN A 133 2.65 1.90 9.54
N VAL A 134 2.31 2.93 8.77
CA VAL A 134 1.09 2.94 7.95
C VAL A 134 1.13 1.84 6.88
N ILE A 135 2.29 1.56 6.31
CA ILE A 135 2.47 0.46 5.35
C ILE A 135 2.24 -0.89 6.04
N SER A 136 2.83 -1.12 7.22
CA SER A 136 2.61 -2.34 8.01
C SER A 136 1.14 -2.53 8.38
N GLU A 137 0.47 -1.48 8.88
CA GLU A 137 -0.97 -1.51 9.19
C GLU A 137 -1.82 -1.77 7.93
N SER A 138 -1.43 -1.25 6.77
CA SER A 138 -2.14 -1.54 5.51
C SER A 138 -2.03 -3.01 5.11
N VAL A 139 -0.87 -3.63 5.32
CA VAL A 139 -0.66 -5.08 5.11
C VAL A 139 -1.49 -5.90 6.09
N LYS A 140 -1.52 -5.48 7.37
CA LYS A 140 -2.32 -6.10 8.42
C LYS A 140 -3.81 -6.10 8.10
N LEU A 141 -4.36 -4.97 7.65
CA LEU A 141 -5.76 -4.84 7.24
C LEU A 141 -6.15 -5.85 6.15
N VAL A 142 -5.25 -6.15 5.21
CA VAL A 142 -5.47 -7.20 4.20
C VAL A 142 -5.42 -8.58 4.84
N MET A 143 -4.50 -8.80 5.78
CA MET A 143 -4.29 -10.08 6.45
C MET A 143 -5.40 -10.48 7.43
N GLU A 144 -6.08 -9.50 8.02
CA GLU A 144 -7.23 -9.67 8.93
C GLU A 144 -8.49 -10.17 8.18
N GLU A 145 -8.61 -9.87 6.89
CA GLU A 145 -9.74 -10.32 6.07
C GLU A 145 -9.48 -11.71 5.49
N ASP A 146 -9.98 -12.77 6.16
CA ASP A 146 -9.93 -14.12 5.61
C ASP A 146 -10.79 -14.24 4.32
N PRO A 147 -10.29 -14.81 3.20
CA PRO A 147 -9.06 -15.58 3.03
C PRO A 147 -7.93 -14.83 2.29
N LEU A 148 -7.87 -13.50 2.41
CA LEU A 148 -6.92 -12.66 1.67
C LEU A 148 -5.48 -12.89 2.14
N ARG A 149 -4.55 -12.90 1.18
CA ARG A 149 -3.10 -12.98 1.39
C ARG A 149 -2.42 -11.85 0.61
N PRO A 150 -1.70 -10.94 1.27
CA PRO A 150 -1.13 -9.78 0.61
C PRO A 150 -0.03 -10.19 -0.38
N LEU A 151 -0.13 -9.67 -1.60
CA LEU A 151 0.92 -9.68 -2.62
C LEU A 151 1.28 -8.22 -2.88
N VAL A 152 2.38 -7.77 -2.28
CA VAL A 152 2.74 -6.35 -2.29
C VAL A 152 3.39 -5.97 -3.61
N LEU A 153 2.81 -4.98 -4.31
CA LEU A 153 3.40 -4.35 -5.48
C LEU A 153 4.28 -3.21 -5.01
N GLY A 154 5.58 -3.42 -5.09
CA GLY A 154 6.51 -2.51 -4.47
C GLY A 154 6.69 -1.18 -5.18
N GLY A 155 7.38 -0.32 -4.45
CA GLY A 155 8.34 0.61 -5.00
C GLY A 155 9.75 0.09 -4.75
N ASP A 156 10.62 0.82 -4.08
CA ASP A 156 11.98 0.36 -3.81
C ASP A 156 12.04 -0.75 -2.74
N HIS A 157 13.19 -1.40 -2.60
CA HIS A 157 13.36 -2.57 -1.73
C HIS A 157 13.20 -2.29 -0.23
N SER A 158 13.09 -1.03 0.20
CA SER A 158 12.95 -0.69 1.63
C SER A 158 11.64 -1.20 2.23
N ILE A 159 10.60 -1.36 1.41
CA ILE A 159 9.28 -1.84 1.85
C ILE A 159 9.30 -3.31 2.32
N SER A 160 10.30 -4.10 1.90
CA SER A 160 10.40 -5.52 2.22
C SER A 160 10.57 -5.76 3.71
N PHE A 161 11.19 -4.82 4.42
CA PHE A 161 11.37 -4.92 5.88
C PHE A 161 10.04 -4.86 6.61
N SER A 162 9.21 -3.84 6.32
CA SER A 162 7.88 -3.68 6.93
C SER A 162 6.97 -4.88 6.63
N LEU A 163 7.04 -5.40 5.40
CA LEU A 163 6.29 -6.60 5.02
C LEU A 163 6.72 -7.84 5.81
N TRP A 164 8.03 -8.08 5.93
CA TRP A 164 8.55 -9.26 6.63
C TRP A 164 8.23 -9.23 8.12
N LEU A 165 8.35 -8.06 8.74
CA LEU A 165 8.00 -7.86 10.15
C LEU A 165 6.53 -8.24 10.41
N GLU A 166 5.62 -7.75 9.58
CA GLU A 166 4.18 -8.00 9.77
C GLU A 166 3.81 -9.48 9.58
N LEU A 167 4.38 -10.12 8.55
CA LEU A 167 4.21 -11.57 8.33
C LEU A 167 4.76 -12.39 9.51
N SER A 168 5.88 -11.96 10.10
CA SER A 168 6.49 -12.62 11.25
C SER A 168 5.60 -12.49 12.50
N LEU A 169 5.07 -11.30 12.79
CA LEU A 169 4.20 -11.05 13.94
C LEU A 169 2.93 -11.93 13.90
N ARG A 170 2.30 -12.06 12.73
CA ARG A 170 1.15 -12.98 12.56
C ARG A 170 1.56 -14.44 12.75
N SER A 171 2.70 -14.87 12.20
CA SER A 171 3.17 -16.25 12.38
C SER A 171 3.44 -16.60 13.85
N LEU A 172 3.78 -15.62 14.67
CA LEU A 172 4.01 -15.77 16.10
C LEU A 172 2.72 -15.69 16.93
N GLY A 173 1.55 -15.48 16.31
CA GLY A 173 0.27 -15.35 17.00
C GLY A 173 0.16 -14.08 17.85
N VAL A 174 0.98 -13.07 17.55
CA VAL A 174 0.90 -11.74 18.19
C VAL A 174 -0.25 -10.91 17.60
N LEU A 175 -0.76 -11.35 16.45
CA LEU A 175 -1.89 -10.83 15.68
C LEU A 175 -2.78 -12.01 15.27
#